data_AF-A0A938L1Y0-F1
#
_entry.id   AF-A0A938L1Y0-F1
#
_cell.length_a   1.000
_cell.length_b   1.000
_cell.length_c   1.000
_cell.angle_alpha   90.00
_cell.angle_beta   90.00
_cell.angle_gamma   90.00
#
_symmetry.space_group_name_H-M   'P 1'
#
loop_
_entity.id
_entity.type
_entity.pdbx_description
1 polymer ?
#
loop_
_entity_poly.entity_id
_entity_poly.type
_entity_poly.pdbx_seq_one_letter_code
_entity_poly.pdbx_strand_id
1 'polypeptide(L)'
;MYSHAFPMALSRPRSFMVMAAGLATAASLFVSAFTASADVSTAPVAPGAPTAVEAIAGDGAAKVLWHAPESDGGSPIIYYTVSSDPAGVSAITGPKSLSLKIEGLTSGIDYRFTVAATNKAGTSALSNPSNPVTPLPAQSPDELVAKLQVHSQRAIERVEAHAALASKHAQQRATLSLAQAQNRMDQALAQKDEYWELRSRHLRAQEEAAQGTPKADEVRERVEKAMAEMKERAKEKRKQIADCMQEEKEKIESRLDEQLKKIGGRAEEQKAKIAERRDAQLAKLK
;
A
#
# COMPACT_ATOMS: atom_id res chain seq x y z
N MET A 1 -36.91 -44.65 23.69
CA MET A 1 -37.61 -44.74 24.99
C MET A 1 -38.35 -43.44 25.21
N TYR A 2 -39.67 -43.56 25.39
CA TYR A 2 -40.64 -42.56 25.86
C TYR A 2 -40.72 -41.20 25.13
N SER A 3 -41.69 -40.91 24.25
CA SER A 3 -43.16 -41.04 24.31
C SER A 3 -43.84 -39.97 25.18
N HIS A 4 -45.05 -39.59 24.75
CA HIS A 4 -46.08 -38.70 25.34
C HIS A 4 -46.02 -37.26 24.81
N ALA A 5 -46.76 -36.81 23.79
CA ALA A 5 -48.06 -37.20 23.22
C ALA A 5 -49.26 -37.09 24.20
N PHE A 6 -50.30 -36.42 23.69
CA PHE A 6 -51.73 -36.46 24.05
C PHE A 6 -52.32 -35.32 24.95
N PRO A 7 -53.62 -34.98 24.78
CA PRO A 7 -54.08 -33.73 24.15
C PRO A 7 -55.40 -33.18 24.78
N MET A 8 -56.14 -32.35 24.01
CA MET A 8 -57.61 -32.26 23.92
C MET A 8 -58.44 -32.31 25.22
N ALA A 9 -59.15 -31.21 25.50
CA ALA A 9 -60.41 -31.27 26.24
C ALA A 9 -61.52 -30.57 25.44
N LEU A 10 -62.37 -31.40 24.85
CA LEU A 10 -63.71 -31.07 24.38
C LEU A 10 -64.59 -30.61 25.55
N SER A 11 -65.48 -29.63 25.32
CA SER A 11 -66.69 -29.49 26.14
C SER A 11 -67.84 -28.88 25.32
N ARG A 12 -68.72 -29.76 24.85
CA ARG A 12 -70.17 -29.53 24.70
C ARG A 12 -70.81 -30.36 25.83
N PRO A 13 -71.88 -29.89 26.49
CA PRO A 13 -73.25 -30.12 25.98
C PRO A 13 -74.20 -28.97 26.42
N ARG A 14 -75.53 -28.93 26.28
CA ARG A 14 -76.59 -29.91 26.07
C ARG A 14 -77.86 -29.14 25.71
N SER A 15 -78.63 -29.62 24.73
CA SER A 15 -79.92 -29.07 24.34
C SER A 15 -80.97 -29.23 25.46
N PHE A 16 -81.73 -28.18 25.76
CA PHE A 16 -83.02 -28.26 26.44
C PHE A 16 -84.11 -27.84 25.46
N MET A 17 -85.00 -28.78 25.17
CA MET A 17 -86.20 -28.60 24.37
C MET A 17 -87.37 -28.48 25.35
N VAL A 18 -88.03 -27.32 25.39
CA VAL A 18 -89.35 -27.16 26.02
C VAL A 18 -90.31 -26.79 24.90
N MET A 19 -91.25 -27.70 24.63
CA MET A 19 -92.41 -27.44 23.80
C MET A 19 -93.39 -26.55 24.58
N ALA A 20 -93.81 -25.45 23.97
CA ALA A 20 -95.04 -24.77 24.30
C ALA A 20 -95.80 -24.50 22.99
N ALA A 21 -96.93 -25.19 22.83
CA ALA A 21 -97.90 -24.96 21.76
C ALA A 21 -98.69 -23.68 22.05
N GLY A 22 -99.00 -22.90 21.00
CA GLY A 22 -99.88 -21.73 21.13
C GLY A 22 -99.96 -20.94 19.83
N LEU A 23 -101.05 -21.14 19.09
CA LEU A 23 -101.45 -20.46 17.86
C LEU A 23 -101.36 -18.93 17.93
N ALA A 24 -100.72 -18.29 16.94
CA ALA A 24 -101.22 -17.05 16.32
C ALA A 24 -100.41 -16.70 15.07
N THR A 25 -101.13 -16.56 13.97
CA THR A 25 -100.76 -16.03 12.66
C THR A 25 -100.33 -14.56 12.71
N ALA A 26 -99.23 -14.16 12.04
CA ALA A 26 -99.14 -13.02 11.12
C ALA A 26 -97.69 -12.66 10.73
N ALA A 27 -97.50 -12.51 9.41
CA ALA A 27 -96.51 -11.75 8.64
C ALA A 27 -95.20 -11.28 9.29
N SER A 28 -94.10 -11.79 8.73
CA SER A 28 -92.71 -11.37 8.95
C SER A 28 -92.36 -10.10 8.17
N LEU A 29 -91.85 -9.07 8.85
CA LEU A 29 -90.89 -8.08 8.33
C LEU A 29 -89.98 -7.63 9.49
N PHE A 30 -88.77 -8.19 9.56
CA PHE A 30 -87.74 -7.81 10.52
C PHE A 30 -86.87 -6.71 9.87
N VAL A 31 -86.99 -5.46 10.34
CA VAL A 31 -86.04 -4.40 9.98
C VAL A 31 -84.90 -4.44 11.00
N SER A 32 -83.78 -5.04 10.61
CA SER A 32 -82.51 -4.90 11.34
C SER A 32 -81.82 -3.62 10.92
N ALA A 33 -81.68 -2.67 11.84
CA ALA A 33 -80.81 -1.52 11.68
C ALA A 33 -79.34 -1.99 11.72
N PHE A 34 -78.63 -1.82 10.60
CA PHE A 34 -77.18 -1.97 10.55
C PHE A 34 -76.58 -0.56 10.71
N THR A 35 -76.04 -0.24 11.88
CA THR A 35 -75.16 0.91 12.04
C THR A 35 -73.83 0.57 11.36
N ALA A 36 -73.66 1.01 10.12
CA ALA A 36 -72.37 0.97 9.45
C ALA A 36 -71.41 1.94 10.16
N SER A 37 -70.33 1.41 10.74
CA SER A 37 -69.15 2.19 11.11
C SER A 37 -68.52 2.69 9.81
N ALA A 38 -68.58 3.99 9.57
CA ALA A 38 -67.89 4.60 8.44
C ALA A 38 -66.38 4.61 8.75
N ASP A 39 -65.64 3.66 8.21
CA ASP A 39 -64.21 3.85 7.97
C ASP A 39 -64.09 5.02 6.98
N VAL A 40 -63.62 6.17 7.46
CA VAL A 40 -63.18 7.25 6.59
C VAL A 40 -61.90 6.78 5.92
N SER A 41 -62.04 6.09 4.78
CA SER A 41 -60.93 5.90 3.86
C SER A 41 -60.62 7.26 3.23
N THR A 42 -59.76 8.03 3.90
CA THR A 42 -59.23 9.28 3.35
C THR A 42 -58.45 8.94 2.09
N ALA A 43 -58.78 9.58 0.97
CA ALA A 43 -58.01 9.45 -0.25
C ALA A 43 -56.52 9.74 0.05
N PRO A 44 -55.59 8.95 -0.52
CA PRO A 44 -54.17 9.15 -0.26
C PRO A 44 -53.74 10.55 -0.71
N VAL A 45 -52.82 11.14 0.05
CA VAL A 45 -52.23 12.47 -0.22
C VAL A 45 -50.75 12.27 -0.58
N ALA A 46 -50.14 13.27 -1.24
CA ALA A 46 -48.70 13.24 -1.50
C ALA A 46 -47.90 13.03 -0.20
N PRO A 47 -46.74 12.35 -0.27
CA PRO A 47 -45.94 12.08 0.91
C PRO A 47 -45.27 13.36 1.44
N GLY A 48 -44.76 13.31 2.67
CA GLY A 48 -43.93 14.37 3.23
C GLY A 48 -42.62 14.56 2.46
N ALA A 49 -41.93 15.68 2.72
CA ALA A 49 -40.60 15.90 2.15
C ALA A 49 -39.55 15.00 2.84
N PRO A 50 -38.62 14.40 2.09
CA PRO A 50 -37.45 13.73 2.66
C PRO A 50 -36.61 14.68 3.52
N THR A 51 -35.93 14.14 4.53
CA THR A 51 -35.15 14.93 5.51
C THR A 51 -33.68 14.51 5.55
N ALA A 52 -32.85 15.29 6.26
CA ALA A 52 -31.42 15.02 6.47
C ALA A 52 -30.65 14.67 5.18
N VAL A 53 -30.77 15.53 4.16
CA VAL A 53 -30.07 15.31 2.89
C VAL A 53 -28.60 15.70 3.04
N GLU A 54 -27.72 14.73 2.87
CA GLU A 54 -26.27 14.89 2.91
C GLU A 54 -25.64 14.45 1.59
N ALA A 55 -24.60 15.16 1.16
CA ALA A 55 -23.87 14.85 -0.05
C ALA A 55 -22.38 14.65 0.25
N ILE A 56 -21.81 13.60 -0.35
CA ILE A 56 -20.39 13.28 -0.29
C ILE A 56 -19.84 13.35 -1.72
N ALA A 57 -18.85 14.23 -1.94
CA ALA A 57 -18.20 14.38 -3.24
C ALA A 57 -17.45 13.10 -3.65
N GLY A 58 -17.44 12.81 -4.95
CA GLY A 58 -16.66 11.76 -5.58
C GLY A 58 -16.11 12.19 -6.94
N ASP A 59 -15.42 11.27 -7.60
CA ASP A 59 -14.77 11.46 -8.90
C ASP A 59 -15.81 11.63 -10.02
N GLY A 60 -16.07 12.88 -10.44
CA GLY A 60 -17.14 13.25 -11.39
C GLY A 60 -18.56 12.91 -10.94
N ALA A 61 -18.74 12.70 -9.63
CA ALA A 61 -19.97 12.20 -9.03
C ALA A 61 -20.18 12.75 -7.62
N ALA A 62 -21.39 12.61 -7.10
CA ALA A 62 -21.70 12.85 -5.70
C ALA A 62 -22.61 11.72 -5.18
N LYS A 63 -22.33 11.22 -3.98
CA LYS A 63 -23.22 10.28 -3.28
C LYS A 63 -24.13 11.08 -2.37
N VAL A 64 -25.42 11.06 -2.66
CA VAL A 64 -26.46 11.74 -1.87
C VAL A 64 -27.12 10.71 -0.96
N LEU A 65 -27.28 11.04 0.32
CA LEU A 65 -27.96 10.26 1.33
C LEU A 65 -29.11 11.09 1.91
N TRP A 66 -30.21 10.44 2.28
CA TRP A 66 -31.35 11.11 2.90
C TRP A 66 -32.11 10.17 3.83
N HIS A 67 -33.03 10.73 4.61
CA HIS A 67 -34.01 9.98 5.40
C HIS A 67 -35.39 10.00 4.73
N ALA A 68 -36.13 8.91 4.92
CA ALA A 68 -37.51 8.81 4.46
C ALA A 68 -38.38 9.92 5.10
N PRO A 69 -39.43 10.40 4.41
CA PRO A 69 -40.33 11.39 4.98
C PRO A 69 -41.08 10.83 6.19
N GLU A 70 -41.48 11.72 7.11
CA GLU A 70 -42.19 11.35 8.33
C GLU A 70 -43.58 10.74 8.08
N SER A 71 -44.20 11.06 6.93
CA SER A 71 -45.48 10.53 6.50
C SER A 71 -45.44 10.17 5.02
N ASP A 72 -45.98 9.00 4.67
CA ASP A 72 -46.16 8.54 3.29
C ASP A 72 -47.48 9.00 2.67
N GLY A 73 -48.30 9.76 3.41
CA GLY A 73 -49.58 10.27 2.94
C GLY A 73 -50.66 9.19 2.77
N GLY A 74 -50.50 8.02 3.40
CA GLY A 74 -51.47 6.92 3.32
C GLY A 74 -51.32 6.05 2.07
N SER A 75 -50.20 6.16 1.35
CA SER A 75 -49.84 5.26 0.25
C SER A 75 -48.33 5.09 0.16
N PRO A 76 -47.83 3.87 -0.12
CA PRO A 76 -46.40 3.62 -0.14
C PRO A 76 -45.70 4.48 -1.21
N ILE A 77 -44.52 4.97 -0.86
CA ILE A 77 -43.62 5.65 -1.79
C ILE A 77 -43.28 4.69 -2.93
N ILE A 78 -43.28 5.19 -4.16
CA ILE A 78 -42.99 4.44 -5.39
C ILE A 78 -41.55 4.72 -5.84
N TYR A 79 -41.09 5.97 -5.71
CA TYR A 79 -39.72 6.37 -6.03
C TYR A 79 -39.33 7.69 -5.35
N TYR A 80 -38.03 7.96 -5.30
CA TYR A 80 -37.48 9.27 -4.94
C TYR A 80 -36.82 9.91 -6.15
N THR A 81 -36.94 11.24 -6.28
CA THR A 81 -36.26 12.05 -7.29
C THR A 81 -35.22 12.92 -6.60
N VAL A 82 -33.96 12.82 -7.02
CA VAL A 82 -32.85 13.68 -6.58
C VAL A 82 -32.54 14.68 -7.68
N SER A 83 -32.44 15.97 -7.35
CA SER A 83 -32.15 17.06 -8.28
C SER A 83 -30.92 17.85 -7.83
N SER A 84 -30.07 18.25 -8.77
CA SER A 84 -28.90 19.08 -8.52
C SER A 84 -29.19 20.57 -8.71
N ASP A 85 -28.51 21.41 -7.92
CA ASP A 85 -28.41 22.86 -8.09
C ASP A 85 -26.91 23.25 -8.13
N PRO A 86 -26.37 23.84 -9.21
CA PRO A 86 -27.05 24.29 -10.43
C PRO A 86 -27.72 23.15 -11.22
N ALA A 87 -28.82 23.48 -11.89
CA ALA A 87 -29.64 22.52 -12.64
C ALA A 87 -28.81 21.88 -13.77
N GLY A 88 -28.74 20.55 -13.78
CA GLY A 88 -27.97 19.83 -14.80
C GLY A 88 -28.08 18.31 -14.71
N VAL A 89 -28.30 17.75 -13.50
CA VAL A 89 -28.46 16.30 -13.32
C VAL A 89 -29.62 16.01 -12.36
N SER A 90 -30.50 15.09 -12.77
CA SER A 90 -31.57 14.55 -11.92
C SER A 90 -31.64 13.05 -12.09
N ALA A 91 -31.82 12.32 -11.00
CA ALA A 91 -31.91 10.87 -11.04
C ALA A 91 -33.02 10.36 -10.11
N ILE A 92 -33.60 9.23 -10.49
CA ILE A 92 -34.69 8.58 -9.75
C ILE A 92 -34.17 7.29 -9.13
N THR A 93 -34.59 6.99 -7.90
CA THR A 93 -34.27 5.72 -7.24
C THR A 93 -35.51 5.06 -6.67
N GLY A 94 -35.41 3.76 -6.44
CA GLY A 94 -36.51 2.93 -5.94
C GLY A 94 -36.99 3.33 -4.53
N PRO A 95 -38.14 2.82 -4.11
CA PRO A 95 -38.87 3.30 -2.94
C PRO A 95 -38.22 2.96 -1.59
N LYS A 96 -37.27 2.02 -1.58
CA LYS A 96 -36.50 1.62 -0.39
C LYS A 96 -35.08 2.18 -0.38
N SER A 97 -34.68 2.85 -1.45
CA SER A 97 -33.35 3.43 -1.57
C SER A 97 -33.29 4.77 -0.87
N LEU A 98 -32.39 4.90 0.10
CA LEU A 98 -32.13 6.13 0.86
C LEU A 98 -30.76 6.75 0.52
N SER A 99 -30.14 6.25 -0.54
CA SER A 99 -28.91 6.81 -1.09
C SER A 99 -28.87 6.64 -2.60
N LEU A 100 -28.29 7.60 -3.30
CA LEU A 100 -28.10 7.56 -4.74
C LEU A 100 -26.77 8.19 -5.13
N LYS A 101 -26.04 7.54 -6.02
CA LYS A 101 -24.86 8.12 -6.66
C LYS A 101 -25.31 8.88 -7.90
N ILE A 102 -25.07 10.19 -7.92
CA ILE A 102 -25.29 11.07 -9.07
C ILE A 102 -23.97 11.16 -9.82
N GLU A 103 -23.94 10.73 -11.07
CA GLU A 103 -22.78 10.79 -11.97
C GLU A 103 -22.96 11.89 -13.03
N GLY A 104 -21.89 12.25 -13.74
CA GLY A 104 -21.94 13.26 -14.81
C GLY A 104 -21.94 14.70 -14.31
N LEU A 105 -21.51 14.92 -13.07
CA LEU A 105 -21.34 16.27 -12.53
C LEU A 105 -20.08 16.93 -13.11
N THR A 106 -20.14 18.23 -13.35
CA THR A 106 -18.98 18.98 -13.85
C THR A 106 -18.01 19.27 -12.72
N SER A 107 -16.75 18.91 -12.93
CA SER A 107 -15.69 19.07 -11.92
C SER A 107 -15.43 20.55 -11.61
N GLY A 108 -15.19 20.87 -10.34
CA GLY A 108 -14.91 22.25 -9.92
C GLY A 108 -16.13 23.16 -9.80
N ILE A 109 -17.35 22.64 -10.03
CA ILE A 109 -18.61 23.35 -9.77
C ILE A 109 -19.19 22.86 -8.44
N ASP A 110 -19.62 23.80 -7.60
CA ASP A 110 -20.32 23.49 -6.36
C ASP A 110 -21.76 23.05 -6.67
N TYR A 111 -22.12 21.85 -6.23
CA TYR A 111 -23.47 21.31 -6.33
C TYR A 111 -24.11 21.19 -4.95
N ARG A 112 -25.42 21.43 -4.90
CA ARG A 112 -26.32 21.09 -3.80
C ARG A 112 -27.41 20.16 -4.32
N PHE A 113 -27.91 19.28 -3.46
CA PHE A 113 -28.92 18.30 -3.85
C PHE A 113 -30.19 18.44 -3.02
N THR A 114 -31.33 18.31 -3.71
CA THR A 114 -32.66 18.23 -3.09
C THR A 114 -33.34 16.93 -3.48
N VAL A 115 -34.13 16.35 -2.59
CA VAL A 115 -34.82 15.08 -2.80
C VAL A 115 -36.33 15.27 -2.64
N ALA A 116 -37.13 14.63 -3.50
CA ALA A 116 -38.58 14.52 -3.38
C ALA A 116 -39.00 13.05 -3.39
N ALA A 117 -40.06 12.72 -2.64
CA ALA A 117 -40.70 11.41 -2.64
C ALA A 117 -41.97 11.43 -3.49
N THR A 118 -42.27 10.35 -4.23
CA THR A 118 -43.50 10.23 -5.00
C THR A 118 -44.27 8.97 -4.60
N ASN A 119 -45.57 9.11 -4.34
CA ASN A 119 -46.50 7.99 -4.15
C ASN A 119 -47.61 8.03 -5.23
N LYS A 120 -48.66 7.21 -5.09
CA LYS A 120 -49.79 7.17 -6.04
C LYS A 120 -50.59 8.48 -6.10
N ALA A 121 -50.59 9.26 -5.03
CA ALA A 121 -51.33 10.52 -4.94
C ALA A 121 -50.56 11.71 -5.51
N GLY A 122 -49.23 11.66 -5.51
CA GLY A 122 -48.40 12.70 -6.12
C GLY A 122 -46.99 12.77 -5.55
N THR A 123 -46.28 13.84 -5.90
CA THR A 123 -44.91 14.14 -5.46
C THR A 123 -44.92 15.11 -4.27
N SER A 124 -44.02 14.88 -3.31
CA SER A 124 -43.83 15.72 -2.14
C SER A 124 -43.26 17.10 -2.48
N ALA A 125 -43.25 18.00 -1.49
CA ALA A 125 -42.35 19.14 -1.53
C ALA A 125 -40.87 18.69 -1.58
N LEU A 126 -40.00 19.56 -2.09
CA LEU A 126 -38.54 19.34 -2.07
C LEU A 126 -38.02 19.36 -0.62
N SER A 127 -37.02 18.53 -0.34
CA SER A 127 -36.24 18.61 0.89
C SER A 127 -35.47 19.94 1.01
N ASN A 128 -34.95 20.23 2.21
CA ASN A 128 -33.86 21.20 2.34
C ASN A 128 -32.66 20.76 1.48
N PRO A 129 -31.89 21.72 0.92
CA PRO A 129 -30.70 21.40 0.14
C PRO A 129 -29.62 20.78 1.01
N SER A 130 -28.83 19.89 0.42
CA SER A 130 -27.66 19.28 1.06
C SER A 130 -26.56 20.30 1.39
N ASN A 131 -25.53 19.86 2.12
CA ASN A 131 -24.24 20.55 2.15
C ASN A 131 -23.69 20.71 0.72
N PRO A 132 -22.99 21.84 0.41
CA PRO A 132 -22.35 22.00 -0.87
C PRO A 132 -21.23 20.98 -1.05
N VAL A 133 -21.13 20.44 -2.26
CA VAL A 133 -20.04 19.54 -2.65
C VAL A 133 -19.47 19.95 -4.00
N THR A 134 -18.15 19.98 -4.09
CA THR A 134 -17.43 20.21 -5.34
C THR A 134 -16.88 18.86 -5.83
N PRO A 135 -17.42 18.28 -6.92
CA PRO A 135 -16.91 17.03 -7.46
C PRO A 135 -15.46 17.20 -7.92
N LEU A 136 -14.64 16.22 -7.55
CA LEU A 136 -13.28 16.12 -8.06
C LEU A 136 -13.32 15.64 -9.52
N PRO A 137 -12.32 16.00 -10.35
CA PRO A 137 -12.20 15.44 -11.68
C PRO A 137 -12.24 13.92 -11.65
N ALA A 138 -13.12 13.33 -12.46
CA ALA A 138 -13.17 11.89 -12.64
C ALA A 138 -11.83 11.43 -13.19
N GLN A 139 -11.11 10.58 -12.45
CA GLN A 139 -9.84 10.05 -12.94
C GLN A 139 -10.14 9.08 -14.08
N SER A 140 -9.93 9.53 -15.31
CA SER A 140 -10.14 8.68 -16.47
C SER A 140 -9.18 7.48 -16.42
N PRO A 141 -9.54 6.33 -17.00
CA PRO A 141 -8.63 5.20 -17.13
C PRO A 141 -7.28 5.62 -17.75
N ASP A 142 -7.31 6.51 -18.75
CA ASP A 142 -6.10 7.05 -19.40
C ASP A 142 -5.23 7.85 -18.42
N GLU A 143 -5.82 8.67 -17.54
CA GLU A 143 -5.08 9.42 -16.52
C GLU A 143 -4.44 8.49 -15.48
N LEU A 144 -5.16 7.44 -15.06
CA LEU A 144 -4.64 6.44 -14.13
C LEU A 144 -3.49 5.64 -14.75
N VAL A 145 -3.62 5.28 -16.02
CA VAL A 145 -2.56 4.63 -16.80
C VAL A 145 -1.33 5.53 -16.88
N ALA A 146 -1.49 6.81 -17.20
CA ALA A 146 -0.38 7.77 -17.26
C ALA A 146 0.31 7.95 -15.90
N LYS A 147 -0.46 8.11 -14.80
CA LYS A 147 0.08 8.21 -13.44
C LYS A 147 0.85 6.94 -13.04
N LEU A 148 0.30 5.76 -13.35
CA LEU A 148 0.92 4.48 -13.04
C LEU A 148 2.24 4.30 -13.79
N GLN A 149 2.28 4.66 -15.08
CA GLN A 149 3.50 4.64 -15.88
C GLN A 149 4.56 5.56 -15.29
N VAL A 150 4.24 6.82 -15.00
CA VAL A 150 5.18 7.79 -14.41
C VAL A 150 5.69 7.31 -13.05
N HIS A 151 4.81 6.81 -12.18
CA HIS A 151 5.22 6.35 -10.86
C HIS A 151 6.12 5.12 -10.93
N SER A 152 5.80 4.16 -11.80
CA SER A 152 6.63 2.97 -12.01
C SER A 152 8.02 3.32 -12.58
N GLN A 153 8.08 4.27 -13.51
CA GLN A 153 9.35 4.74 -14.08
C GLN A 153 10.22 5.43 -13.03
N ARG A 154 9.65 6.35 -12.23
CA ARG A 154 10.35 6.97 -11.10
C ARG A 154 10.78 5.96 -10.03
N ALA A 155 10.07 4.85 -9.89
CA ALA A 155 10.50 3.76 -9.00
C ALA A 155 11.71 3.01 -9.56
N ILE A 156 11.75 2.75 -10.87
CA ILE A 156 12.91 2.16 -11.56
C ILE A 156 14.14 3.08 -11.44
N GLU A 157 13.99 4.37 -11.72
CA GLU A 157 15.07 5.36 -11.59
C GLU A 157 15.66 5.40 -10.17
N ARG A 158 14.82 5.28 -9.14
CA ARG A 158 15.28 5.20 -7.75
C ARG A 158 16.09 3.93 -7.47
N VAL A 159 15.69 2.79 -8.02
CA VAL A 159 16.45 1.53 -7.89
C VAL A 159 17.81 1.67 -8.56
N GLU A 160 17.87 2.24 -9.76
CA GLU A 160 19.12 2.46 -10.49
C GLU A 160 20.04 3.45 -9.78
N ALA A 161 19.50 4.55 -9.27
CA ALA A 161 20.26 5.52 -8.48
C ALA A 161 20.85 4.88 -7.21
N HIS A 162 20.08 4.06 -6.51
CA HIS A 162 20.58 3.35 -5.33
C HIS A 162 21.65 2.31 -5.69
N ALA A 163 21.47 1.58 -6.80
CA ALA A 163 22.47 0.64 -7.30
C ALA A 163 23.77 1.34 -7.70
N ALA A 164 23.68 2.48 -8.39
CA ALA A 164 24.84 3.29 -8.77
C ALA A 164 25.58 3.83 -7.54
N LEU A 165 24.85 4.33 -6.54
CA LEU A 165 25.44 4.79 -5.28
C LEU A 165 26.13 3.65 -4.53
N ALA A 166 25.50 2.48 -4.45
CA ALA A 166 26.08 1.29 -3.83
C ALA A 166 27.36 0.84 -4.55
N SER A 167 27.36 0.82 -5.88
CA SER A 167 28.54 0.50 -6.70
C SER A 167 29.67 1.50 -6.46
N LYS A 168 29.37 2.80 -6.39
CA LYS A 168 30.34 3.85 -6.07
C LYS A 168 30.96 3.64 -4.68
N HIS A 169 30.15 3.35 -3.67
CA HIS A 169 30.65 3.06 -2.32
C HIS A 169 31.51 1.78 -2.29
N ALA A 170 31.14 0.74 -3.05
CA ALA A 170 31.95 -0.47 -3.16
C ALA A 170 33.34 -0.17 -3.77
N GLN A 171 33.38 0.60 -4.86
CA GLN A 171 34.63 1.04 -5.49
C GLN A 171 35.49 1.87 -4.51
N GLN A 172 34.89 2.85 -3.83
CA GLN A 172 35.60 3.66 -2.83
C GLN A 172 36.21 2.82 -1.71
N ARG A 173 35.48 1.82 -1.20
CA ARG A 173 35.99 0.89 -0.19
C ARG A 173 37.16 0.06 -0.71
N ALA A 174 37.09 -0.42 -1.95
CA ALA A 174 38.18 -1.15 -2.59
C ALA A 174 39.43 -0.27 -2.73
N THR A 175 39.28 0.98 -3.19
CA THR A 175 40.38 1.95 -3.27
C THR A 175 41.02 2.23 -1.91
N LEU A 176 40.21 2.45 -0.87
CA LEU A 176 40.71 2.65 0.49
C LEU A 176 41.45 1.41 1.02
N SER A 177 40.91 0.21 0.76
CA SER A 177 41.55 -1.04 1.15
C SER A 177 42.90 -1.23 0.44
N LEU A 178 42.99 -0.87 -0.84
CA LEU A 178 44.25 -0.94 -1.60
C LEU A 178 45.28 0.05 -1.04
N ALA A 179 44.86 1.29 -0.75
CA ALA A 179 45.75 2.29 -0.15
C ALA A 179 46.26 1.86 1.24
N GLN A 180 45.40 1.23 2.04
CA GLN A 180 45.79 0.67 3.34
C GLN A 180 46.75 -0.52 3.18
N ALA A 181 46.55 -1.39 2.20
CA ALA A 181 47.49 -2.46 1.86
C ALA A 181 48.86 -1.92 1.45
N GLN A 182 48.89 -0.93 0.55
CA GLN A 182 50.11 -0.26 0.12
C GLN A 182 50.88 0.34 1.30
N ASN A 183 50.20 1.09 2.17
CA ASN A 183 50.83 1.67 3.36
C ASN A 183 51.40 0.60 4.31
N ARG A 184 50.68 -0.51 4.56
CA ARG A 184 51.21 -1.62 5.37
C ARG A 184 52.49 -2.20 4.78
N MET A 185 52.54 -2.30 3.46
CA MET A 185 53.70 -2.87 2.78
C MET A 185 54.88 -1.92 2.71
N ASP A 186 54.64 -0.62 2.50
CA ASP A 186 55.66 0.42 2.58
C ASP A 186 56.29 0.46 3.97
N GLN A 187 55.47 0.33 5.03
CA GLN A 187 55.95 0.20 6.41
C GLN A 187 56.81 -1.07 6.61
N ALA A 188 56.40 -2.20 6.04
CA ALA A 188 57.19 -3.44 6.12
C ALA A 188 58.55 -3.31 5.41
N LEU A 189 58.59 -2.65 4.24
CA LEU A 189 59.83 -2.34 3.53
C LEU A 189 60.72 -1.41 4.35
N ALA A 190 60.16 -0.35 4.92
CA ALA A 190 60.90 0.59 5.78
C ALA A 190 61.51 -0.11 7.02
N GLN A 191 60.74 -0.97 7.69
CA GLN A 191 61.24 -1.76 8.82
C GLN A 191 62.38 -2.70 8.42
N LYS A 192 62.32 -3.28 7.21
CA LYS A 192 63.41 -4.12 6.70
C LYS A 192 64.65 -3.30 6.40
N ASP A 193 64.49 -2.14 5.76
CA ASP A 193 65.60 -1.24 5.45
C ASP A 193 66.29 -0.72 6.73
N GLU A 194 65.53 -0.38 7.79
CA GLU A 194 66.07 -0.02 9.10
C GLU A 194 66.87 -1.18 9.74
N TYR A 195 66.33 -2.40 9.70
CA TYR A 195 67.04 -3.59 10.17
C TYR A 195 68.36 -3.81 9.42
N TRP A 196 68.36 -3.63 8.09
CA TRP A 196 69.55 -3.78 7.26
C TRP A 196 70.60 -2.72 7.60
N GLU A 197 70.19 -1.47 7.82
CA GLU A 197 71.08 -0.39 8.25
C GLU A 197 71.73 -0.70 9.60
N LEU A 198 70.94 -1.10 10.60
CA LEU A 198 71.45 -1.48 11.93
C LEU A 198 72.44 -2.63 11.86
N ARG A 199 72.12 -3.69 11.09
CA ARG A 199 73.01 -4.84 10.95
C ARG A 199 74.29 -4.49 10.18
N SER A 200 74.21 -3.63 9.17
CA SER A 200 75.39 -3.16 8.44
C SER A 200 76.33 -2.35 9.33
N ARG A 201 75.79 -1.47 10.19
CA ARG A 201 76.58 -0.73 11.18
C ARG A 201 77.28 -1.67 12.16
N HIS A 202 76.57 -2.70 12.64
CA HIS A 202 77.15 -3.69 13.53
C HIS A 202 78.31 -4.46 12.88
N LEU A 203 78.16 -4.87 11.62
CA LEU A 203 79.23 -5.56 10.88
C LEU A 203 80.45 -4.67 10.65
N ARG A 204 80.25 -3.39 10.29
CA ARG A 204 81.36 -2.42 10.18
C ARG A 204 82.08 -2.21 11.51
N ALA A 205 81.33 -2.11 12.61
CA ALA A 205 81.91 -1.99 13.95
C ALA A 205 82.75 -3.23 14.34
N GLN A 206 82.38 -4.43 13.88
CA GLN A 206 83.19 -5.65 14.07
C GLN A 206 84.50 -5.58 13.27
N GLU A 207 84.46 -5.08 12.03
CA GLU A 207 85.64 -4.89 11.18
C GLU A 207 86.60 -3.86 11.80
N GLU A 208 86.08 -2.71 12.25
CA GLU A 208 86.84 -1.68 12.95
C GLU A 208 87.49 -2.23 14.24
N ALA A 209 86.75 -2.97 15.06
CA ALA A 209 87.27 -3.54 16.29
C ALA A 209 88.37 -4.60 16.08
N ALA A 210 88.43 -5.23 14.90
CA ALA A 210 89.44 -6.23 14.57
C ALA A 210 90.71 -5.63 13.95
N GLN A 211 90.75 -4.33 13.64
CA GLN A 211 91.92 -3.67 13.04
C GLN A 211 93.15 -3.78 13.94
N GLY A 212 94.30 -4.05 13.32
CA GLY A 212 95.58 -4.21 14.03
C GLY A 212 95.73 -5.56 14.77
N THR A 213 94.72 -6.43 14.72
CA THR A 213 94.83 -7.80 15.26
C THR A 213 95.33 -8.78 14.21
N PRO A 214 95.96 -9.91 14.59
CA PRO A 214 96.36 -10.97 13.65
C PRO A 214 95.19 -11.60 12.87
N LYS A 215 93.94 -11.36 13.29
CA LYS A 215 92.71 -11.91 12.67
C LYS A 215 91.96 -10.89 11.80
N ALA A 216 92.52 -9.71 11.56
CA ALA A 216 91.83 -8.62 10.85
C ALA A 216 91.31 -9.05 9.47
N ASP A 217 92.13 -9.76 8.68
CA ASP A 217 91.75 -10.22 7.33
C ASP A 217 90.63 -11.26 7.36
N GLU A 218 90.66 -12.18 8.33
CA GLU A 218 89.60 -13.19 8.51
C GLU A 218 88.25 -12.53 8.85
N VAL A 219 88.26 -11.51 9.71
CA VAL A 219 87.04 -10.76 10.08
C VAL A 219 86.49 -9.99 8.89
N ARG A 220 87.36 -9.36 8.10
CA ARG A 220 86.98 -8.61 6.90
C ARG A 220 86.29 -9.49 5.86
N GLU A 221 86.85 -10.65 5.56
CA GLU A 221 86.24 -11.61 4.61
C GLU A 221 84.85 -12.08 5.09
N ARG A 222 84.72 -12.36 6.40
CA ARG A 222 83.44 -12.74 7.00
C ARG A 222 82.40 -11.63 6.93
N VAL A 223 82.79 -10.38 7.15
CA VAL A 223 81.92 -9.20 7.04
C VAL A 223 81.47 -9.00 5.59
N GLU A 224 82.38 -9.09 4.62
CA GLU A 224 82.06 -8.96 3.20
C GLU A 224 81.06 -10.02 2.74
N LYS A 225 81.32 -11.29 3.08
CA LYS A 225 80.40 -12.40 2.79
C LYS A 225 79.03 -12.17 3.43
N ALA A 226 78.99 -11.77 4.70
CA ALA A 226 77.74 -11.48 5.40
C ALA A 226 76.95 -10.34 4.72
N MET A 227 77.63 -9.28 4.28
CA MET A 227 77.01 -8.16 3.56
C MET A 227 76.45 -8.60 2.19
N ALA A 228 77.17 -9.45 1.46
CA ALA A 228 76.70 -10.00 0.18
C ALA A 228 75.46 -10.90 0.36
N GLU A 229 75.49 -11.84 1.31
CA GLU A 229 74.34 -12.69 1.64
C GLU A 229 73.13 -11.86 2.08
N MET A 230 73.35 -10.79 2.86
CA MET A 230 72.26 -9.89 3.26
C MET A 230 71.64 -9.14 2.08
N LYS A 231 72.43 -8.66 1.13
CA LYS A 231 71.90 -7.98 -0.07
C LYS A 231 71.00 -8.90 -0.89
N GLU A 232 71.40 -10.15 -1.09
CA GLU A 232 70.57 -11.13 -1.79
C GLU A 232 69.29 -11.46 -1.01
N ARG A 233 69.37 -11.62 0.32
CA ARG A 233 68.19 -11.79 1.17
C ARG A 233 67.25 -10.58 1.12
N ALA A 234 67.79 -9.37 1.08
CA ALA A 234 67.00 -8.14 0.98
C ALA A 234 66.28 -8.05 -0.37
N LYS A 235 66.97 -8.36 -1.46
CA LYS A 235 66.38 -8.44 -2.82
C LYS A 235 65.25 -9.45 -2.88
N GLU A 236 65.47 -10.66 -2.36
CA GLU A 236 64.48 -11.72 -2.32
C GLU A 236 63.27 -11.32 -1.45
N LYS A 237 63.49 -10.70 -0.29
CA LYS A 237 62.39 -10.23 0.57
C LYS A 237 61.56 -9.12 -0.07
N ARG A 238 62.20 -8.16 -0.77
CA ARG A 238 61.49 -7.13 -1.52
C ARG A 238 60.62 -7.73 -2.63
N LYS A 239 61.12 -8.76 -3.31
CA LYS A 239 60.35 -9.52 -4.31
C LYS A 239 59.14 -10.21 -3.68
N GLN A 240 59.33 -10.94 -2.58
CA GLN A 240 58.23 -11.61 -1.86
C GLN A 240 57.15 -10.63 -1.40
N ILE A 241 57.57 -9.43 -0.97
CA ILE A 241 56.68 -8.33 -0.62
C ILE A 241 55.88 -7.85 -1.85
N ALA A 242 56.54 -7.63 -2.99
CA ALA A 242 55.86 -7.21 -4.21
C ALA A 242 54.84 -8.25 -4.70
N ASP A 243 55.21 -9.55 -4.66
CA ASP A 243 54.33 -10.65 -5.05
C ASP A 243 53.10 -10.72 -4.11
N CYS A 244 53.31 -10.54 -2.80
CA CYS A 244 52.23 -10.47 -1.82
C CYS A 244 51.27 -9.29 -2.06
N MET A 245 51.78 -8.12 -2.45
CA MET A 245 50.94 -6.96 -2.81
C MET A 245 50.09 -7.23 -4.04
N GLN A 246 50.67 -7.87 -5.05
CA GLN A 246 49.96 -8.21 -6.27
C GLN A 246 48.81 -9.18 -5.98
N GLU A 247 49.06 -10.20 -5.15
CA GLU A 247 48.02 -11.14 -4.71
C GLU A 247 46.91 -10.45 -3.89
N GLU A 248 47.25 -9.54 -2.97
CA GLU A 248 46.26 -8.77 -2.21
C GLU A 248 45.41 -7.87 -3.13
N LYS A 249 46.03 -7.22 -4.13
CA LYS A 249 45.33 -6.40 -5.12
C LYS A 249 44.32 -7.23 -5.90
N GLU A 250 44.74 -8.38 -6.45
CA GLU A 250 43.86 -9.28 -7.21
C GLU A 250 42.68 -9.77 -6.36
N LYS A 251 42.91 -10.07 -5.08
CA LYS A 251 41.84 -10.42 -4.14
C LYS A 251 40.85 -9.27 -3.91
N ILE A 252 41.33 -8.03 -3.79
CA ILE A 252 40.47 -6.84 -3.62
C ILE A 252 39.63 -6.61 -4.89
N GLU A 253 40.25 -6.69 -6.07
CA GLU A 253 39.57 -6.53 -7.36
C GLU A 253 38.53 -7.62 -7.58
N SER A 254 38.88 -8.89 -7.32
CA SER A 254 37.94 -10.02 -7.41
C SER A 254 36.73 -9.84 -6.49
N ARG A 255 36.94 -9.39 -5.25
CA ARG A 255 35.85 -9.10 -4.31
C ARG A 255 34.98 -7.94 -4.80
N LEU A 256 35.58 -6.89 -5.37
CA LEU A 256 34.84 -5.77 -5.92
C LEU A 256 33.93 -6.22 -7.07
N ASP A 257 34.45 -7.02 -8.01
CA ASP A 257 33.69 -7.54 -9.14
C ASP A 257 32.50 -8.40 -8.68
N GLU A 258 32.72 -9.28 -7.69
CA GLU A 258 31.65 -10.09 -7.12
C GLU A 258 30.56 -9.22 -6.46
N GLN A 259 30.96 -8.16 -5.73
CA GLN A 259 30.03 -7.22 -5.13
C GLN A 259 29.23 -6.44 -6.17
N LEU A 260 29.89 -5.94 -7.22
CA LEU A 260 29.22 -5.21 -8.31
C LEU A 260 28.21 -6.10 -9.04
N LYS A 261 28.56 -7.37 -9.30
CA LYS A 261 27.64 -8.35 -9.87
C LYS A 261 26.40 -8.57 -8.98
N LYS A 262 26.59 -8.69 -7.66
CA LYS A 262 25.48 -8.82 -6.70
C LYS A 262 24.62 -7.57 -6.59
N ILE A 263 25.20 -6.37 -6.70
CA ILE A 263 24.46 -5.10 -6.71
C ILE A 263 23.61 -5.01 -7.99
N GLY A 264 24.22 -5.25 -9.16
CA GLY A 264 23.52 -5.23 -10.44
C GLY A 264 22.39 -6.25 -10.51
N GLY A 265 22.66 -7.50 -10.11
CA GLY A 265 21.64 -8.56 -10.11
C GLY A 265 20.43 -8.24 -9.24
N ARG A 266 20.63 -7.70 -8.03
CA ARG A 266 19.52 -7.28 -7.15
C ARG A 266 18.74 -6.11 -7.72
N ALA A 267 19.41 -5.17 -8.39
CA ALA A 267 18.75 -4.04 -9.03
C ALA A 267 17.86 -4.49 -10.19
N GLU A 268 18.37 -5.37 -11.06
CA GLU A 268 17.58 -5.95 -12.16
C GLU A 268 16.36 -6.73 -11.65
N GLU A 269 16.53 -7.54 -10.59
CA GLU A 269 15.41 -8.26 -9.97
C GLU A 269 14.33 -7.31 -9.44
N GLN A 270 14.72 -6.21 -8.79
CA GLN A 270 13.78 -5.20 -8.30
C GLN A 270 13.05 -4.48 -9.44
N LYS A 271 13.77 -4.13 -10.51
CA LYS A 271 13.18 -3.51 -11.71
C LYS A 271 12.15 -4.44 -12.36
N ALA A 272 12.47 -5.73 -12.48
CA ALA A 272 11.54 -6.72 -13.02
C ALA A 272 10.25 -6.82 -12.19
N LYS A 273 10.37 -6.84 -10.85
CA LYS A 273 9.19 -6.84 -9.96
C LYS A 273 8.34 -5.57 -10.07
N ILE A 274 8.96 -4.40 -10.29
CA ILE A 274 8.23 -3.15 -10.52
C ILE A 274 7.46 -3.22 -11.84
N ALA A 275 8.11 -3.71 -12.91
CA ALA A 275 7.48 -3.86 -14.22
C ALA A 275 6.30 -4.84 -14.19
N GLU A 276 6.47 -6.00 -13.55
CA GLU A 276 5.40 -7.00 -13.38
C GLU A 276 4.18 -6.42 -12.65
N ARG A 277 4.40 -5.69 -11.55
CA ARG A 277 3.33 -5.02 -10.80
C ARG A 277 2.61 -3.97 -11.64
N ARG A 278 3.37 -3.15 -12.39
CA ARG A 278 2.81 -2.16 -13.31
C ARG A 278 1.93 -2.84 -14.35
N ASP A 279 2.42 -3.90 -15.00
CA ASP A 279 1.69 -4.58 -16.07
C ASP A 279 0.43 -5.27 -15.54
N ALA A 280 0.48 -5.86 -14.34
CA ALA A 280 -0.68 -6.40 -13.65
C ALA A 280 -1.72 -5.33 -13.29
N GLN A 281 -1.29 -4.10 -12.94
CA GLN A 281 -2.20 -2.99 -12.69
C GLN A 281 -2.78 -2.40 -13.98
N LEU A 282 -1.98 -2.29 -15.04
CA LEU A 282 -2.45 -1.87 -16.36
C LEU A 282 -3.52 -2.82 -16.92
N ALA A 283 -3.37 -4.13 -16.70
CA ALA A 283 -4.37 -5.11 -17.09
C ALA A 283 -5.72 -4.96 -16.36
N LYS A 284 -5.74 -4.35 -15.17
CA LYS A 284 -6.98 -4.09 -14.40
C LYS A 284 -7.68 -2.79 -14.81
N LEU A 285 -6.97 -1.90 -15.49
CA LEU A 285 -7.48 -0.60 -15.94
C LEU A 285 -8.01 -0.62 -17.39
N LYS A 286 -7.77 -1.72 -18.12
CA LYS A 286 -8.32 -2.00 -19.46
C LYS A 286 -9.57 -2.85 -19.36
#